data_AF-A0AAE0C3J1-F1
#
_entry.id   AF-A0AAE0C3J1-F1
#
_cell.length_a   1.000
_cell.length_b   1.000
_cell.length_c   1.000
_cell.angle_alpha   90.00
_cell.angle_beta   90.00
_cell.angle_gamma   90.00
#
_symmetry.space_group_name_H-M   'P 1'
#
loop_
_entity.id
_entity.type
_entity.pdbx_description
1 polymer ?
#
loop_
_entity_poly.entity_id
_entity_poly.type
_entity_poly.pdbx_seq_one_letter_code
_entity_poly.pdbx_strand_id
1 'polypeptide(L)'
;MIGTRALRTSGTGALRGFPSRTTAKAPAYCTCHRDLRPGPHFICPRCQSRVCDLPMECPTCGITLVSSPHLARSYHHLFPVPPFAEVCEEEVSGGHLSCFGCGVDIPSQGGVRLRCEQCREVFCFDCDTYVHDSLHNCPGCEMKPDRAAPNSAALESIPS
;
A
#
# COMPACT_ATOMS: atom_id res chain seq x y z
N MET A 1 -2.55 -28.62 37.52
CA MET A 1 -3.87 -28.66 36.89
C MET A 1 -3.73 -28.22 35.44
N ILE A 2 -4.04 -29.15 34.52
CA ILE A 2 -4.64 -28.95 33.18
C ILE A 2 -3.92 -27.91 32.29
N GLY A 3 -2.99 -28.28 31.40
CA GLY A 3 -3.32 -29.00 30.17
C GLY A 3 -3.76 -28.04 29.06
N THR A 4 -2.88 -27.16 28.58
CA THR A 4 -3.13 -26.27 27.44
C THR A 4 -3.14 -27.05 26.13
N ARG A 5 -4.27 -27.66 25.79
CA ARG A 5 -4.54 -28.08 24.40
C ARG A 5 -5.03 -26.85 23.61
N ALA A 6 -4.09 -26.09 23.05
CA ALA A 6 -4.40 -25.23 21.93
C ALA A 6 -4.78 -26.15 20.75
N LEU A 7 -6.07 -26.13 20.41
CA LEU A 7 -6.64 -26.88 19.31
C LEU A 7 -5.89 -26.48 18.03
N ARG A 8 -5.15 -27.42 17.45
CA ARG A 8 -4.60 -27.29 16.10
C ARG A 8 -5.79 -27.35 15.15
N THR A 9 -6.33 -26.19 14.79
CA THR A 9 -7.23 -26.12 13.64
C THR A 9 -6.36 -26.17 12.39
N SER A 10 -6.31 -27.36 11.79
CA SER A 10 -5.88 -27.55 10.41
C SER A 10 -6.87 -26.79 9.51
N GLY A 11 -6.56 -25.52 9.26
CA GLY A 11 -7.23 -24.70 8.27
C GLY A 11 -6.17 -24.19 7.30
N THR A 12 -6.13 -24.78 6.11
CA THR A 12 -5.42 -24.26 4.94
C THR A 12 -6.06 -22.93 4.54
N GLY A 13 -5.57 -21.85 5.13
CA GLY A 13 -5.94 -20.47 4.80
C GLY A 13 -4.86 -19.57 5.37
N ALA A 14 -4.12 -18.89 4.49
CA ALA A 14 -2.98 -18.05 4.84
C ALA A 14 -3.44 -16.81 5.64
N LEU A 15 -3.70 -17.00 6.94
CA LEU A 15 -4.01 -15.92 7.86
C LEU A 15 -2.76 -15.06 8.06
N ARG A 16 -2.72 -13.93 7.39
CA ARG A 16 -1.73 -12.87 7.63
C ARG A 16 -2.26 -11.94 8.71
N GLY A 17 -1.47 -11.71 9.76
CA GLY A 17 -1.81 -10.80 10.85
C GLY A 17 -0.99 -9.52 10.77
N PHE A 18 -1.62 -8.38 11.03
CA PHE A 18 -0.95 -7.09 11.21
C PHE A 18 -0.73 -6.84 12.71
N PRO A 19 0.50 -6.99 13.22
CA PRO A 19 0.77 -6.85 14.65
C PRO A 19 0.92 -5.37 15.04
N SER A 20 0.48 -5.04 16.25
CA SER A 20 0.65 -3.70 16.82
C SER A 20 2.08 -3.50 17.33
N ARG A 21 2.67 -2.33 17.06
CA ARG A 21 3.99 -1.96 17.59
C ARG A 21 3.86 -1.39 19.00
N THR A 22 4.67 -1.88 19.92
CA THR A 22 4.79 -1.36 21.29
C THR A 22 6.19 -0.85 21.54
N THR A 23 6.29 0.39 22.01
CA THR A 23 7.55 1.04 22.40
C THR A 23 7.70 0.99 23.92
N ALA A 24 8.11 -0.15 24.45
CA ALA A 24 8.41 -0.27 25.88
C ALA A 24 9.80 0.32 26.19
N LYS A 25 9.89 1.17 27.22
CA LYS A 25 11.18 1.67 27.74
C LYS A 25 11.97 0.60 28.50
N ALA A 26 11.26 -0.34 29.11
CA ALA A 26 11.83 -1.51 29.78
C ALA A 26 12.00 -2.68 28.80
N PRO A 27 13.01 -3.54 28.97
CA PRO A 27 13.18 -4.72 28.13
C PRO A 27 11.97 -5.65 28.28
N ALA A 28 11.53 -6.24 27.17
CA ALA A 28 10.40 -7.17 27.14
C ALA A 28 10.87 -8.54 26.67
N TYR A 29 10.20 -9.59 27.17
CA TYR A 29 10.50 -10.95 26.75
C TYR A 29 10.10 -11.13 25.28
N CYS A 30 11.07 -11.49 24.44
CA CYS A 30 10.89 -11.74 23.03
C CYS A 30 10.80 -13.24 22.75
N THR A 31 9.72 -13.66 22.10
CA THR A 31 9.45 -15.08 21.82
C THR A 31 10.40 -15.65 20.76
N CYS A 32 10.95 -14.80 19.88
CA CYS A 32 11.87 -15.23 18.81
C CYS A 32 13.21 -15.71 19.39
N HIS A 33 13.73 -14.95 20.35
CA HIS A 33 15.06 -15.18 20.92
C HIS A 33 15.01 -15.88 22.28
N ARG A 34 13.81 -15.97 22.89
CA ARG A 34 13.58 -16.50 24.24
C ARG A 34 14.40 -15.76 25.30
N ASP A 35 14.49 -14.45 25.15
CA ASP A 35 15.28 -13.58 26.03
C ASP A 35 14.64 -12.19 26.17
N LEU A 36 15.04 -11.45 27.19
CA LEU A 36 14.64 -10.06 27.44
C LEU A 36 15.41 -9.14 26.49
N ARG A 37 14.69 -8.51 25.56
CA ARG A 37 15.28 -7.59 24.59
C ARG A 37 14.82 -6.16 24.88
N PRO A 38 15.73 -5.17 24.86
CA PRO A 38 15.33 -3.76 24.84
C PRO A 38 14.81 -3.38 23.45
N GLY A 39 14.02 -2.31 23.38
CA GLY A 39 13.54 -1.74 22.11
C GLY A 39 12.09 -2.10 21.75
N PRO A 40 11.64 -1.73 20.54
CA PRO A 40 10.27 -1.96 20.11
C PRO A 40 9.99 -3.45 19.91
N HIS A 41 8.76 -3.85 20.22
CA HIS A 41 8.26 -5.20 19.97
C HIS A 41 6.94 -5.12 19.21
N PHE A 42 6.63 -6.17 18.47
CA PHE A 42 5.35 -6.35 17.80
C PHE A 42 4.53 -7.41 18.53
N ILE A 43 3.23 -7.14 18.70
CA ILE A 43 2.31 -8.05 19.39
C ILE A 43 1.50 -8.82 18.36
N CYS A 44 1.60 -10.15 18.39
CA CYS A 44 0.82 -11.02 17.55
C CYS A 44 -0.68 -10.85 17.85
N PRO A 45 -1.55 -10.54 16.85
CA PRO A 45 -2.96 -10.29 17.12
C PRO A 45 -3.71 -11.54 17.59
N ARG A 46 -3.25 -12.74 17.20
CA ARG A 46 -3.92 -14.02 17.52
C ARG A 46 -3.59 -14.55 18.91
N CYS A 47 -2.33 -14.51 19.31
CA CYS A 47 -1.87 -15.14 20.57
C CYS A 47 -1.18 -14.18 21.53
N GLN A 48 -1.08 -12.89 21.17
CA GLN A 48 -0.45 -11.83 21.98
C GLN A 48 1.05 -12.06 22.28
N SER A 49 1.71 -13.00 21.57
CA SER A 49 3.15 -13.20 21.67
C SER A 49 3.91 -11.97 21.19
N ARG A 50 4.99 -11.61 21.90
CA ARG A 50 5.87 -10.52 21.49
C ARG A 50 6.97 -11.02 20.57
N VAL A 51 7.17 -10.34 19.45
CA VAL A 51 8.23 -10.58 18.48
C VAL A 51 9.04 -9.31 18.25
N CYS A 52 10.28 -9.42 17.77
CA CYS A 52 11.21 -8.29 17.66
C CYS A 52 11.25 -7.66 16.27
N ASP A 53 10.84 -8.36 15.22
CA ASP A 53 10.94 -7.85 13.85
C ASP A 53 9.87 -8.44 12.93
N LEU A 54 9.69 -7.83 11.76
CA LEU A 54 8.75 -8.25 10.70
C LEU A 54 9.43 -8.10 9.33
N PRO A 55 9.09 -8.92 8.32
CA PRO A 55 8.08 -9.98 8.33
C PRO A 55 8.59 -11.28 8.95
N MET A 56 7.72 -12.02 9.66
CA MET A 56 8.08 -13.33 10.22
C MET A 56 6.86 -14.20 10.50
N GLU A 57 7.05 -15.51 10.68
CA GLU A 57 6.01 -16.40 11.21
C GLU A 57 5.99 -16.35 12.75
N CYS A 58 4.81 -16.22 13.35
CA CYS A 58 4.67 -16.21 14.81
C CYS A 58 5.09 -17.57 15.41
N PRO A 59 6.13 -17.63 16.27
CA PRO A 59 6.61 -18.90 16.83
C PRO A 59 5.60 -19.62 17.74
N THR A 60 4.56 -18.91 18.20
CA THR A 60 3.55 -19.44 19.11
C THR A 60 2.34 -20.00 18.39
N CYS A 61 1.86 -19.35 17.33
CA CYS A 61 0.59 -19.72 16.68
C CYS A 61 0.69 -19.93 15.15
N GLY A 62 1.87 -19.77 14.56
CA GLY A 62 2.15 -20.11 13.16
C GLY A 62 1.55 -19.18 12.10
N ILE A 63 0.94 -18.04 12.49
CA ILE A 63 0.45 -17.08 11.49
C ILE A 63 1.60 -16.22 10.98
N THR A 64 1.55 -15.83 9.70
CA THR A 64 2.51 -14.89 9.13
C THR A 64 2.21 -13.48 9.63
N LEU A 65 3.15 -12.87 10.33
CA LEU A 65 3.11 -11.49 10.76
C LEU A 65 3.79 -10.62 9.71
N VAL A 66 3.03 -9.70 9.13
CA VAL A 66 3.53 -8.70 8.17
C VAL A 66 3.11 -7.32 8.65
N SER A 67 3.93 -6.31 8.38
CA SER A 67 3.50 -4.94 8.65
C SER A 67 2.65 -4.43 7.48
N SER A 68 1.61 -3.65 7.77
CA SER A 68 0.81 -2.99 6.73
C SER A 68 1.65 -2.13 5.78
N PRO A 69 2.67 -1.37 6.23
CA PRO A 69 3.50 -0.58 5.32
C PRO A 69 4.35 -1.41 4.34
N HIS A 70 4.94 -2.52 4.80
CA HIS A 70 5.70 -3.41 3.92
C HIS A 70 4.80 -4.06 2.86
N LEU A 71 3.58 -4.44 3.25
CA LEU A 71 2.59 -4.95 2.30
C LEU A 71 2.13 -3.86 1.33
N ALA A 72 1.87 -2.65 1.84
CA ALA A 72 1.51 -1.47 1.05
C ALA A 72 2.56 -1.17 -0.03
N ARG A 73 3.84 -1.18 0.35
CA ARG A 73 4.92 -0.96 -0.60
C ARG A 73 5.01 -2.06 -1.65
N SER A 74 4.77 -3.31 -1.26
CA SER A 74 4.72 -4.43 -2.22
C SER A 74 3.51 -4.35 -3.16
N TYR A 75 2.41 -3.64 -2.81
CA TYR A 75 1.26 -3.48 -3.71
C TYR A 75 1.58 -2.67 -4.97
N HIS A 76 2.56 -1.76 -4.97
CA HIS A 76 2.92 -0.98 -6.16
C HIS A 76 3.38 -1.83 -7.35
N HIS A 77 3.90 -3.04 -7.11
CA HIS A 77 4.22 -4.00 -8.17
C HIS A 77 3.06 -4.94 -8.51
N LEU A 78 2.10 -5.09 -7.61
CA LEU A 78 0.91 -5.92 -7.82
C LEU A 78 -0.19 -5.17 -8.57
N PHE A 79 -0.25 -3.85 -8.40
CA PHE A 79 -1.23 -2.95 -9.00
C PHE A 79 -0.53 -1.65 -9.42
N PRO A 80 0.25 -1.65 -10.51
CA PRO A 80 0.89 -0.44 -10.99
C PRO A 80 -0.15 0.58 -11.43
N VAL A 81 0.20 1.87 -11.33
CA VAL A 81 -0.62 2.95 -11.90
C VAL A 81 -0.71 2.72 -13.42
N PRO A 82 -1.91 2.71 -14.02
CA PRO A 82 -2.05 2.61 -15.46
C PRO A 82 -1.36 3.80 -16.15
N PRO A 83 -0.67 3.57 -17.28
CA PRO A 83 0.00 4.64 -18.01
C PRO A 83 -1.01 5.74 -18.38
N PHE A 84 -0.57 6.99 -18.28
CA PHE A 84 -1.41 8.11 -18.67
C PHE A 84 -1.53 8.20 -20.20
N ALA A 85 -2.71 8.54 -20.68
CA ALA A 85 -2.97 8.68 -22.10
C ALA A 85 -2.46 10.04 -22.60
N GLU A 86 -1.75 10.04 -23.72
CA GLU A 86 -1.38 11.28 -24.41
C GLU A 86 -2.61 12.00 -24.94
N VAL A 87 -2.67 13.32 -24.72
CA VAL A 87 -3.76 14.18 -25.17
C VAL A 87 -3.32 14.96 -26.39
N CYS A 88 -4.01 14.77 -27.51
CA CYS A 88 -3.78 15.54 -28.73
C CYS A 88 -4.17 17.02 -28.55
N GLU A 89 -3.43 17.93 -29.18
CA GLU A 89 -3.63 19.39 -29.11
C GLU A 89 -5.06 19.83 -29.51
N GLU A 90 -5.72 19.06 -30.36
CA GLU A 90 -7.05 19.36 -30.93
C GLU A 90 -8.19 19.22 -29.91
N GLU A 91 -8.02 18.41 -28.87
CA GLU A 91 -9.06 18.17 -27.86
C GLU A 91 -9.20 19.31 -26.84
N VAL A 92 -8.22 20.21 -26.78
CA VAL A 92 -8.14 21.26 -25.75
C VAL A 92 -8.20 22.63 -26.44
N SER A 93 -9.41 23.13 -26.62
CA SER A 93 -9.65 24.47 -27.17
C SER A 93 -8.98 25.56 -26.32
N GLY A 94 -7.81 26.03 -26.76
CA GLY A 94 -7.32 27.40 -26.53
C GLY A 94 -7.13 27.88 -25.09
N GLY A 95 -6.85 26.99 -24.13
CA GLY A 95 -6.66 27.36 -22.72
C GLY A 95 -5.25 27.10 -22.19
N HIS A 96 -4.82 27.93 -21.24
CA HIS A 96 -3.68 27.69 -20.38
C HIS A 96 -3.93 26.42 -19.54
N LEU A 97 -3.11 25.39 -19.72
CA LEU A 97 -3.31 24.09 -19.07
C LEU A 97 -2.20 23.86 -18.06
N SER A 98 -2.53 23.85 -16.77
CA SER A 98 -1.56 23.58 -15.70
C SER A 98 -1.52 22.10 -15.34
N CYS A 99 -0.33 21.62 -14.99
CA CYS A 99 -0.13 20.27 -14.47
C CYS A 99 -0.74 20.15 -13.07
N PHE A 100 -1.59 19.15 -12.85
CA PHE A 100 -2.20 18.90 -11.55
C PHE A 100 -1.18 18.53 -10.46
N GLY A 101 -0.06 17.90 -10.84
CA GLY A 101 0.97 17.43 -9.90
C GLY A 101 1.88 18.54 -9.37
N CYS A 102 2.40 19.40 -10.26
CA CYS A 102 3.37 20.44 -9.90
C CYS A 102 2.82 21.87 -10.00
N GLY A 103 1.63 22.06 -10.58
CA GLY A 103 1.03 23.38 -10.80
C GLY A 103 1.66 24.20 -11.92
N VAL A 104 2.69 23.67 -12.61
CA VAL A 104 3.38 24.36 -13.71
C VAL A 104 2.57 24.26 -15.00
N ASP A 105 2.59 25.32 -15.79
CA ASP A 105 1.89 25.39 -17.06
C ASP A 105 2.54 24.55 -18.13
N ILE A 106 1.72 23.74 -18.79
CA ILE A 106 2.13 22.85 -19.86
C ILE A 106 2.04 23.65 -21.16
N PRO A 107 3.15 23.81 -21.90
CA PRO A 107 3.17 24.63 -23.12
C PRO A 107 2.17 24.09 -24.14
N SER A 108 1.49 25.01 -24.82
CA SER A 108 0.39 24.63 -25.69
C SER A 108 0.80 23.98 -27.00
N GLN A 109 1.99 24.33 -27.48
CA GLN A 109 2.63 23.80 -28.68
C GLN A 109 3.85 22.96 -28.30
N GLY A 110 3.88 21.69 -28.73
CA GLY A 110 5.01 20.79 -28.50
C GLY A 110 5.19 20.33 -27.05
N GLY A 111 4.29 20.72 -26.14
CA GLY A 111 4.24 20.20 -24.78
C GLY A 111 3.50 18.86 -24.71
N VAL A 112 4.17 17.84 -24.17
CA VAL A 112 3.54 16.54 -23.91
C VAL A 112 2.54 16.69 -22.76
N ARG A 113 1.28 16.33 -23.02
CA ARG A 113 0.18 16.37 -22.06
C ARG A 113 -0.31 14.96 -21.81
N LEU A 114 -0.28 14.54 -20.55
CA LEU A 114 -0.60 13.18 -20.16
C LEU A 114 -1.81 13.20 -19.23
N ARG A 115 -2.84 12.42 -19.54
CA ARG A 115 -4.10 12.42 -18.80
C ARG A 115 -4.33 11.06 -18.16
N CYS A 116 -4.63 11.08 -16.87
CA CYS A 116 -5.07 9.88 -16.18
C CYS A 116 -6.50 9.52 -16.62
N GLU A 117 -6.74 8.29 -17.08
CA GLU A 117 -8.08 7.88 -17.54
C GLU A 117 -9.12 7.75 -16.40
N GLN A 118 -8.66 7.55 -15.17
CA GLN A 118 -9.52 7.38 -14.00
C GLN A 118 -10.00 8.72 -13.45
N CYS A 119 -9.10 9.62 -13.07
CA CYS A 119 -9.49 10.92 -12.49
C CYS A 119 -9.62 12.06 -13.52
N ARG A 120 -9.15 11.85 -14.75
CA ARG A 120 -9.16 12.80 -15.88
C ARG A 120 -8.32 14.07 -15.67
N GLU A 121 -7.50 14.10 -14.63
CA GLU A 121 -6.53 15.17 -14.42
C GLU A 121 -5.35 15.06 -15.39
N VAL A 122 -4.74 16.21 -15.69
CA VAL A 122 -3.62 16.33 -16.64
C VAL A 122 -2.30 16.54 -15.90
N PHE A 123 -1.26 15.88 -16.38
CA PHE A 123 0.10 15.89 -15.84
C PHE A 123 1.09 16.23 -16.95
N CYS A 124 2.19 16.89 -16.57
CA CYS A 124 3.36 17.03 -17.43
C CYS A 124 4.18 15.73 -17.44
N PHE A 125 5.11 15.61 -18.38
CA PHE A 125 6.01 14.46 -18.51
C PHE A 125 6.82 14.15 -17.24
N ASP A 126 7.34 15.18 -16.57
CA ASP A 126 8.11 14.98 -15.34
C ASP A 126 7.26 14.42 -14.20
N CYS A 127 6.02 14.90 -14.07
CA CYS A 127 5.08 14.39 -13.08
C CYS A 127 4.61 12.97 -13.42
N ASP A 128 4.40 12.66 -14.70
CA ASP A 128 4.09 11.29 -15.14
C ASP A 128 5.21 10.31 -14.79
N THR A 129 6.45 10.65 -15.12
CA THR A 129 7.64 9.86 -14.77
C THR A 129 7.72 9.67 -13.26
N TYR A 130 7.56 10.76 -12.49
CA TYR A 130 7.59 10.68 -11.03
C TYR A 130 6.49 9.78 -10.46
N VAL A 131 5.29 9.81 -11.04
CA VAL A 131 4.18 8.94 -10.65
C VAL A 131 4.50 7.47 -10.91
N HIS A 132 5.03 7.14 -12.09
CA HIS A 132 5.24 5.74 -12.48
C HIS A 132 6.52 5.12 -11.89
N ASP A 133 7.57 5.92 -11.62
CA ASP A 133 8.86 5.41 -11.15
C ASP A 133 9.06 5.52 -9.64
N SER A 134 8.46 6.54 -9.00
CA SER A 134 8.76 6.89 -7.61
C SER A 134 7.53 6.84 -6.71
N LEU A 135 6.48 7.60 -7.05
CA LEU A 135 5.32 7.78 -6.18
C LEU A 135 4.37 6.57 -6.22
N HIS A 136 4.26 5.89 -7.36
CA HIS A 136 3.41 4.73 -7.61
C HIS A 136 1.94 4.90 -7.17
N ASN A 137 1.47 6.15 -7.13
CA ASN A 137 0.09 6.54 -6.85
C ASN A 137 -0.23 7.77 -7.70
N CYS A 138 -1.41 7.83 -8.30
CA CYS A 138 -1.86 9.01 -9.04
C CYS A 138 -2.43 10.06 -8.05
N PRO A 139 -1.83 11.27 -7.93
CA PRO A 139 -2.32 12.30 -7.01
C PRO A 139 -3.77 12.71 -7.25
N GLY A 140 -4.22 12.67 -8.52
CA GLY A 140 -5.60 13.00 -8.87
C GLY A 140 -6.62 11.99 -8.36
N CYS A 141 -6.31 10.69 -8.43
CA CYS A 141 -7.20 9.63 -7.94
C CYS A 141 -7.30 9.65 -6.41
N GLU A 142 -6.18 9.87 -5.72
CA GLU A 142 -6.14 9.95 -4.25
C GLU A 142 -6.91 11.17 -3.72
N MET A 143 -6.95 12.29 -4.45
CA MET A 143 -7.66 13.50 -4.03
C MET A 143 -9.13 13.56 -4.48
N LYS A 144 -9.52 12.83 -5.54
CA LYS A 144 -10.89 12.85 -6.10
C LYS A 144 -11.42 11.43 -6.29
N PRO A 145 -11.69 10.69 -5.21
CA PRO A 145 -12.17 9.30 -5.31
C PRO A 145 -13.51 9.19 -6.06
N ASP A 146 -14.36 10.22 -5.99
CA ASP A 146 -15.71 10.22 -6.60
C ASP A 146 -15.70 10.32 -8.15
N ARG A 147 -14.55 10.63 -8.76
CA ARG A 147 -14.41 10.72 -10.23
C ARG A 147 -13.77 9.49 -10.85
N ALA A 148 -13.28 8.55 -10.05
CA ALA A 148 -12.75 7.30 -10.56
C ALA A 148 -13.83 6.61 -11.40
N ALA A 149 -13.60 6.49 -12.71
CA ALA A 149 -14.41 5.64 -13.55
C ALA A 149 -14.54 4.25 -12.88
N PRO A 150 -15.72 3.59 -12.95
CA PRO A 150 -15.99 2.35 -12.22
C PRO A 150 -15.17 1.18 -12.78
N ASN A 151 -13.88 1.13 -12.46
CA ASN A 151 -12.98 -0.01 -12.70
C ASN A 151 -12.42 -0.55 -11.36
N SER A 152 -13.14 -0.35 -10.26
CA SER A 152 -12.89 -0.97 -8.96
C SER A 152 -13.63 -2.30 -8.74
N ALA A 153 -14.39 -2.78 -9.73
CA ALA A 153 -15.08 -4.09 -9.66
C ALA A 153 -14.16 -5.32 -9.67
N ALA A 154 -12.83 -5.15 -9.67
CA ALA A 154 -11.87 -6.27 -9.68
C ALA A 154 -11.35 -6.71 -8.31
N LEU A 155 -11.82 -6.13 -7.19
CA LEU A 155 -11.40 -6.56 -5.83
C LEU A 155 -12.53 -7.09 -4.94
N GLU A 156 -13.79 -7.12 -5.39
CA GLU A 156 -14.92 -7.69 -4.61
C GLU A 156 -15.26 -9.15 -4.94
N SER A 157 -14.45 -9.86 -5.73
CA SER A 157 -14.66 -11.29 -5.99
C SER A 157 -13.67 -12.16 -5.21
N ILE A 158 -13.64 -12.03 -3.89
CA ILE A 158 -13.15 -13.11 -3.02
C ILE A 158 -14.39 -13.86 -2.50
N PRO A 159 -14.73 -15.05 -3.03
CA PRO A 159 -15.84 -15.83 -2.51
C PRO A 159 -15.60 -16.22 -1.04
N SER A 160 -16.68 -16.19 -0.25
CA SER A 160 -16.73 -16.54 1.17
C SER A 160 -16.32 -17.98 1.46
#